data_AF-A0A3B1DXF9-F1
#
_entry.id   AF-A0A3B1DXF9-F1
#
_cell.length_a   1.000
_cell.length_b   1.000
_cell.length_c   1.000
_cell.angle_alpha   90.00
_cell.angle_beta   90.00
_cell.angle_gamma   90.00
#
_symmetry.space_group_name_H-M   'P 1'
#
loop_
_entity.id
_entity.type
_entity.pdbx_description
1 polymer ?
#
loop_
_entity_poly.entity_id
_entity_poly.type
_entity_poly.pdbx_seq_one_letter_code
_entity_poly.pdbx_strand_id
1 'polypeptide(L)'
;NIVYLIYISTTPAGENFLTPNYTTAAGATSFSVTGLTTSTTYYFVVRAMDEAGNVDTNTVEVSATTLDAIPPTFGGAATATAVSSSQIDLTWTAATDNVTPSSNIVYLIYISTTSGGQDFLLPPSYTTAAGATTYSVTGGLSSSTTYYFVVRARDEAGNIDNNTVEVSATTLFGTSGH
;
A
#
# COMPACT_ATOMS: atom_id res chain seq x y z
N ASN A 1 -33.05 -16.30 -23.56
CA ASN A 1 -31.63 -15.84 -23.45
C ASN A 1 -31.00 -16.37 -22.17
N ILE A 2 -29.75 -16.85 -22.20
CA ILE A 2 -29.04 -17.40 -21.03
C ILE A 2 -28.60 -16.29 -20.07
N VAL A 3 -28.73 -16.53 -18.77
CA VAL A 3 -28.08 -15.75 -17.70
C VAL A 3 -27.08 -16.64 -16.96
N TYR A 4 -26.14 -16.03 -16.23
CA TYR A 4 -25.21 -16.75 -15.38
C TYR A 4 -25.46 -16.44 -13.90
N LEU A 5 -25.55 -17.51 -13.11
CA LEU A 5 -25.66 -17.50 -11.66
C LEU A 5 -24.25 -17.58 -11.07
N ILE A 6 -23.89 -16.63 -10.23
CA ILE A 6 -22.55 -16.51 -9.65
C ILE A 6 -22.67 -16.85 -8.17
N TYR A 7 -21.92 -17.86 -7.75
CA TYR A 7 -21.82 -18.32 -6.37
C TYR A 7 -20.44 -17.96 -5.83
N ILE A 8 -20.41 -17.47 -4.59
CA ILE A 8 -19.22 -16.93 -3.95
C ILE A 8 -19.09 -17.51 -2.56
N SER A 9 -17.89 -17.94 -2.20
CA SER A 9 -17.55 -18.34 -0.84
C SER A 9 -16.19 -17.77 -0.40
N THR A 10 -15.96 -17.66 0.90
CA THR A 10 -14.63 -17.38 1.47
C THR A 10 -13.92 -18.66 1.92
N THR A 11 -14.56 -19.81 1.73
CA THR A 11 -14.01 -21.13 2.03
C THR A 11 -13.99 -21.99 0.76
N PRO A 12 -12.90 -22.75 0.50
CA PRO A 12 -12.86 -23.68 -0.63
C PRO A 12 -14.05 -24.65 -0.60
N ALA A 13 -14.67 -24.86 -1.76
CA ALA A 13 -15.86 -25.67 -1.99
C ALA A 13 -17.07 -25.30 -1.11
N GLY A 14 -17.11 -24.06 -0.61
CA GLY A 14 -18.13 -23.58 0.30
C GLY A 14 -19.31 -22.86 -0.37
N GLU A 15 -19.41 -22.88 -1.69
CA GLU A 15 -20.48 -22.22 -2.44
C GLU A 15 -21.84 -22.87 -2.18
N ASN A 16 -22.84 -22.05 -1.85
CA ASN A 16 -24.21 -22.52 -1.73
C ASN A 16 -24.94 -22.44 -3.08
N PHE A 17 -24.99 -23.57 -3.81
CA PHE A 17 -25.66 -23.65 -5.11
C PHE A 17 -27.19 -23.48 -5.08
N LEU A 18 -27.81 -23.33 -3.91
CA LEU A 18 -29.25 -23.07 -3.80
C LEU A 18 -29.59 -21.58 -3.92
N THR A 19 -28.65 -20.70 -3.60
CA THR A 19 -28.89 -19.25 -3.56
C THR A 19 -27.71 -18.52 -4.21
N PRO A 20 -27.83 -18.08 -5.46
CA PRO A 20 -26.75 -17.34 -6.11
C PRO A 20 -26.54 -15.99 -5.42
N ASN A 21 -25.28 -15.57 -5.31
CA ASN A 21 -24.92 -14.25 -4.80
C ASN A 21 -25.27 -13.16 -5.81
N TYR A 22 -25.07 -13.46 -7.10
CA TYR A 22 -25.39 -12.55 -8.21
C TYR A 22 -25.96 -13.30 -9.40
N THR A 23 -26.69 -12.57 -10.25
CA THR A 23 -27.17 -13.04 -11.54
C THR A 23 -26.84 -12.00 -12.60
N THR A 24 -26.27 -12.42 -13.72
CA THR A 24 -25.90 -11.51 -14.79
C THR A 24 -27.13 -11.01 -15.57
N ALA A 25 -26.95 -9.93 -16.33
CA ALA A 25 -27.89 -9.62 -17.40
C ALA A 25 -27.91 -10.74 -18.45
N ALA A 26 -29.05 -10.90 -19.13
CA ALA A 26 -29.22 -11.87 -20.21
C ALA A 26 -28.19 -11.65 -21.33
N GLY A 27 -27.46 -12.72 -21.69
CA GLY A 27 -26.42 -12.69 -22.73
C GLY A 27 -25.08 -12.09 -22.29
N ALA A 28 -24.94 -11.57 -21.07
CA ALA A 28 -23.66 -11.11 -20.55
C ALA A 28 -22.74 -12.30 -20.23
N THR A 29 -21.47 -12.20 -20.62
CA THR A 29 -20.44 -13.23 -20.36
C THR A 29 -19.40 -12.78 -19.33
N SER A 30 -19.65 -11.64 -18.68
CA SER A 30 -18.81 -11.08 -17.61
C SER A 30 -19.68 -10.41 -16.56
N PHE A 31 -19.15 -10.30 -15.35
CA PHE A 31 -19.80 -9.65 -14.23
C PHE A 31 -18.76 -9.06 -13.28
N SER A 32 -19.02 -7.87 -12.75
CA SER A 32 -18.16 -7.23 -11.75
C SER A 32 -18.75 -7.44 -10.37
N VAL A 33 -18.07 -8.23 -9.54
CA VAL A 33 -18.44 -8.42 -8.14
C VAL A 33 -17.89 -7.25 -7.33
N THR A 34 -18.74 -6.60 -6.55
CA THR A 34 -18.39 -5.43 -5.72
C THR A 34 -18.75 -5.69 -4.25
N GLY A 35 -18.20 -4.86 -3.34
CA GLY A 35 -18.47 -5.00 -1.90
C GLY A 35 -17.70 -6.15 -1.22
N LEU A 36 -16.64 -6.65 -1.85
CA LEU A 36 -15.75 -7.64 -1.26
C LEU A 36 -14.82 -7.01 -0.22
N THR A 37 -14.51 -7.76 0.82
CA THR A 37 -13.47 -7.38 1.81
C THR A 37 -12.09 -7.44 1.18
N THR A 38 -11.20 -6.53 1.58
CA THR A 38 -9.80 -6.46 1.11
C THR A 38 -8.97 -7.59 1.69
N SER A 39 -7.85 -7.92 1.03
CA SER A 39 -6.95 -9.02 1.41
C SER A 39 -7.67 -10.32 1.78
N THR A 40 -8.72 -10.66 1.03
CA THR A 40 -9.57 -11.82 1.30
C THR A 40 -9.65 -12.68 0.05
N THR A 41 -9.38 -13.98 0.20
CA THR A 41 -9.56 -14.95 -0.88
C THR A 41 -11.03 -15.32 -1.00
N TYR A 42 -11.53 -15.21 -2.22
CA TYR A 42 -12.87 -15.63 -2.60
C TYR A 42 -12.78 -16.75 -3.63
N TYR A 43 -13.72 -17.69 -3.51
CA TYR A 43 -13.93 -18.83 -4.39
C TYR A 43 -15.22 -18.60 -5.17
N PHE A 44 -15.19 -18.92 -6.46
CA PHE A 44 -16.24 -18.62 -7.41
C PHE A 44 -16.59 -19.84 -8.23
N VAL A 45 -17.88 -20.10 -8.34
CA VAL A 45 -18.46 -21.00 -9.34
C VAL A 45 -19.52 -20.25 -10.11
N VAL A 46 -19.55 -20.45 -11.43
CA VAL A 46 -20.53 -19.84 -12.32
C VAL A 46 -21.33 -20.92 -13.01
N ARG A 47 -22.66 -20.83 -12.95
CA ARG A 47 -23.59 -21.76 -13.63
C ARG A 47 -24.46 -21.03 -14.62
N ALA A 48 -24.64 -21.60 -15.80
CA ALA A 48 -25.59 -21.08 -16.78
C ALA A 48 -27.03 -21.47 -16.39
N MET A 49 -27.97 -20.54 -16.59
CA MET A 49 -29.40 -20.78 -16.48
C MET A 49 -30.09 -20.35 -17.77
N ASP A 50 -30.89 -21.25 -18.35
CA ASP A 50 -31.70 -20.94 -19.53
C ASP A 50 -33.00 -20.20 -19.17
N GLU A 51 -33.77 -19.83 -20.19
CA GLU A 51 -35.03 -19.09 -20.02
C GLU A 51 -36.16 -19.94 -19.42
N ALA A 52 -36.03 -21.27 -19.47
CA ALA A 52 -36.96 -22.20 -18.83
C ALA A 52 -36.60 -22.44 -17.34
N GLY A 53 -35.50 -21.87 -16.86
CA GLY A 53 -35.00 -22.03 -15.50
C GLY A 53 -34.14 -23.28 -15.28
N ASN A 54 -33.71 -23.96 -16.34
CA ASN A 54 -32.77 -25.07 -16.21
C ASN A 54 -31.38 -24.51 -15.91
N VAL A 55 -30.82 -24.92 -14.78
CA VAL A 55 -29.47 -24.55 -14.34
C VAL A 55 -28.52 -25.71 -14.62
N ASP A 56 -27.33 -25.42 -15.15
CA ASP A 56 -26.29 -26.43 -15.30
C ASP A 56 -25.76 -26.96 -13.94
N THR A 57 -24.90 -27.98 -13.99
CA THR A 57 -24.27 -28.57 -12.80
C THR A 57 -22.78 -28.24 -12.71
N ASN A 58 -22.34 -27.08 -13.22
CA ASN A 58 -20.94 -26.71 -13.18
C ASN A 58 -20.43 -26.64 -11.72
N THR A 59 -19.24 -27.17 -11.52
CA THR A 59 -18.54 -27.23 -10.23
C THR A 59 -17.08 -26.80 -10.36
N VAL A 60 -16.68 -26.28 -11.52
CA VAL A 60 -15.35 -25.72 -11.72
C VAL A 60 -15.23 -24.45 -10.86
N GLU A 61 -14.48 -24.58 -9.77
CA GLU A 61 -14.16 -23.51 -8.84
C GLU A 61 -12.89 -22.78 -9.30
N VAL A 62 -12.94 -21.45 -9.24
CA VAL A 62 -11.77 -20.58 -9.40
C VAL A 62 -11.67 -19.66 -8.19
N SER A 63 -10.47 -19.21 -7.86
CA SER A 63 -10.25 -18.32 -6.72
C SER A 63 -9.50 -17.05 -7.11
N ALA A 64 -9.79 -15.96 -6.41
CA ALA A 64 -9.01 -14.73 -6.48
C ALA A 64 -8.92 -14.08 -5.09
N THR A 65 -7.81 -13.40 -4.82
CA THR A 65 -7.61 -12.62 -3.59
C THR A 65 -7.74 -11.15 -3.93
N THR A 66 -8.57 -10.44 -3.19
CA THR A 66 -8.69 -8.97 -3.30
C THR A 66 -7.39 -8.31 -2.85
N LEU A 67 -7.08 -7.15 -3.44
CA LEU A 67 -5.90 -6.37 -3.05
C LEU A 67 -6.03 -5.89 -1.60
N ASP A 68 -4.88 -5.67 -0.96
CA ASP A 68 -4.84 -4.96 0.30
C ASP A 68 -5.12 -3.47 0.08
N ALA A 69 -5.84 -2.86 1.03
CA ALA A 69 -6.16 -1.44 1.01
C ALA A 69 -5.86 -0.75 2.35
N ILE A 70 -5.26 -1.46 3.30
CA ILE A 70 -4.91 -0.93 4.62
C ILE A 70 -3.46 -0.46 4.54
N PRO A 71 -3.16 0.81 4.85
CA PRO A 71 -1.78 1.27 4.91
C PRO A 71 -1.01 0.71 6.12
N PRO A 72 0.34 0.70 6.05
CA PRO A 72 1.16 0.36 7.20
C PRO A 72 0.90 1.25 8.42
N THR A 73 1.07 0.67 9.61
CA THR A 73 1.21 1.40 10.86
C THR A 73 2.67 1.73 11.10
N PHE A 74 3.00 3.03 11.14
CA PHE A 74 4.37 3.51 11.28
C PHE A 74 4.44 4.68 12.27
N GLY A 75 5.45 4.68 13.14
CA GLY A 75 5.66 5.73 14.14
C GLY A 75 6.37 6.98 13.60
N GLY A 76 6.84 6.95 12.35
CA GLY A 76 7.61 8.02 11.76
C GLY A 76 9.11 7.96 12.01
N ALA A 77 9.80 8.99 11.49
CA ALA A 77 11.21 9.19 11.75
C ALA A 77 11.44 9.41 13.25
N ALA A 78 12.39 8.67 13.83
CA ALA A 78 12.77 8.83 15.23
C ALA A 78 13.81 9.95 15.40
N THR A 79 14.79 10.03 14.48
CA THR A 79 15.84 11.05 14.54
C THR A 79 16.26 11.53 13.16
N ALA A 80 16.81 12.75 13.12
CA ALA A 80 17.64 13.27 12.06
C ALA A 80 18.97 13.77 12.67
N THR A 81 20.10 13.39 12.09
CA THR A 81 21.44 13.76 12.59
C THR A 81 22.29 14.31 11.46
N ALA A 82 22.78 15.54 11.61
CA ALA A 82 23.73 16.11 10.65
C ALA A 82 25.11 15.48 10.84
N VAL A 83 25.62 14.87 9.77
CA VAL A 83 26.93 14.19 9.75
C VAL A 83 28.00 15.09 9.14
N SER A 84 27.62 15.91 8.17
CA SER A 84 28.53 16.86 7.49
C SER A 84 27.77 18.10 7.01
N SER A 85 28.46 18.96 6.26
CA SER A 85 27.85 20.12 5.61
C SER A 85 26.86 19.78 4.50
N SER A 86 26.83 18.52 4.06
CA SER A 86 25.99 18.05 2.96
C SER A 86 25.45 16.63 3.20
N GLN A 87 25.36 16.19 4.46
CA GLN A 87 24.83 14.88 4.83
C GLN A 87 24.01 14.96 6.11
N ILE A 88 22.80 14.39 6.06
CA ILE A 88 21.94 14.13 7.21
C ILE A 88 21.51 12.67 7.19
N ASP A 89 21.71 11.97 8.31
CA ASP A 89 21.25 10.59 8.49
C ASP A 89 19.91 10.58 9.25
N LEU A 90 18.97 9.77 8.76
CA LEU A 90 17.65 9.54 9.34
C LEU A 90 17.56 8.12 9.90
N THR A 91 16.88 7.95 11.03
CA THR A 91 16.59 6.63 11.62
C THR A 91 15.14 6.52 12.08
N TRP A 92 14.59 5.30 12.07
CA TRP A 92 13.24 5.00 12.57
C TRP A 92 13.11 3.54 13.03
N THR A 93 11.99 3.23 13.67
CA THR A 93 11.59 1.84 13.96
C THR A 93 10.81 1.27 12.78
N ALA A 94 10.97 0.00 12.46
CA ALA A 94 10.25 -0.62 11.36
C ALA A 94 8.72 -0.49 11.52
N ALA A 95 8.03 -0.19 10.44
CA ALA A 95 6.57 -0.23 10.37
C ALA A 95 6.04 -1.66 10.40
N THR A 96 4.76 -1.81 10.73
CA THR A 96 4.03 -3.08 10.71
C THR A 96 2.79 -2.95 9.85
N ASP A 97 2.34 -4.05 9.24
CA ASP A 97 1.19 -4.08 8.35
C ASP A 97 0.43 -5.42 8.49
N ASN A 98 -0.84 -5.48 8.06
CA ASN A 98 -1.67 -6.69 8.14
C ASN A 98 -1.32 -7.76 7.10
N VAL A 99 -0.69 -7.39 5.97
CA VAL A 99 -0.32 -8.32 4.89
C VAL A 99 1.17 -8.24 4.59
N THR A 100 1.69 -7.02 4.43
CA THR A 100 3.05 -6.79 3.99
C THR A 100 4.04 -7.00 5.13
N PRO A 101 4.99 -7.94 5.04
CA PRO A 101 6.02 -8.09 6.06
C PRO A 101 6.86 -6.83 6.21
N SER A 102 7.34 -6.52 7.42
CA SER A 102 8.13 -5.31 7.67
C SER A 102 9.40 -5.21 6.82
N SER A 103 9.95 -6.34 6.37
CA SER A 103 11.10 -6.40 5.44
C SER A 103 10.78 -5.93 4.02
N ASN A 104 9.50 -5.86 3.66
CA ASN A 104 9.04 -5.50 2.32
C ASN A 104 8.46 -4.08 2.26
N ILE A 105 8.19 -3.47 3.41
CA ILE A 105 7.74 -2.08 3.51
C ILE A 105 8.87 -1.15 3.04
N VAL A 106 8.52 -0.18 2.19
CA VAL A 106 9.43 0.88 1.74
C VAL A 106 9.08 2.21 2.39
N TYR A 107 10.05 3.09 2.57
CA TYR A 107 9.86 4.38 3.23
C TYR A 107 10.05 5.53 2.25
N LEU A 108 9.09 6.45 2.26
CA LEU A 108 9.00 7.63 1.40
C LEU A 108 9.43 8.84 2.23
N ILE A 109 10.48 9.53 1.80
CA ILE A 109 11.09 10.62 2.55
C ILE A 109 10.76 11.95 1.87
N TYR A 110 10.14 12.84 2.63
CA TYR A 110 9.81 14.20 2.22
C TYR A 110 10.69 15.17 3.01
N ILE A 111 11.34 16.09 2.29
CA ILE A 111 12.26 17.08 2.86
C ILE A 111 11.76 18.49 2.53
N SER A 112 11.89 19.42 3.49
CA SER A 112 11.63 20.84 3.30
C SER A 112 12.63 21.68 4.08
N THR A 113 12.86 22.93 3.67
CA THR A 113 13.61 23.93 4.45
C THR A 113 12.71 24.75 5.37
N THR A 114 11.40 24.53 5.30
CA THR A 114 10.38 25.17 6.14
C THR A 114 9.71 24.12 7.00
N SER A 115 9.59 24.36 8.31
CA SER A 115 8.85 23.46 9.21
C SER A 115 7.40 23.33 8.76
N GLY A 116 6.90 22.09 8.70
CA GLY A 116 5.58 21.76 8.16
C GLY A 116 5.44 22.00 6.66
N GLY A 117 6.55 22.23 5.94
CA GLY A 117 6.56 22.58 4.52
C GLY A 117 6.68 21.38 3.57
N GLN A 118 6.49 20.15 4.03
CA GLN A 118 6.50 18.95 3.19
C GLN A 118 5.18 18.84 2.43
N ASP A 119 5.25 18.64 1.11
CA ASP A 119 4.07 18.40 0.27
C ASP A 119 3.96 16.91 -0.06
N PHE A 120 2.95 16.26 0.52
CA PHE A 120 2.70 14.82 0.33
C PHE A 120 1.97 14.49 -0.98
N LEU A 121 1.51 15.49 -1.74
CA LEU A 121 0.90 15.30 -3.05
C LEU A 121 1.94 15.21 -4.18
N LEU A 122 3.17 15.63 -3.90
CA LEU A 122 4.30 15.47 -4.81
C LEU A 122 4.99 14.11 -4.60
N PRO A 123 5.74 13.63 -5.61
CA PRO A 123 6.61 12.47 -5.42
C PRO A 123 7.56 12.71 -4.24
N PRO A 124 7.85 11.67 -3.44
CA PRO A 124 8.80 11.79 -2.35
C PRO A 124 10.18 12.14 -2.89
N SER A 125 10.95 12.90 -2.12
CA SER A 125 12.30 13.30 -2.51
C SER A 125 13.25 12.10 -2.55
N TYR A 126 13.01 11.12 -1.68
CA TYR A 126 13.74 9.85 -1.67
C TYR A 126 12.81 8.69 -1.35
N THR A 127 13.17 7.50 -1.81
CA THR A 127 12.52 6.23 -1.48
C THR A 127 13.58 5.23 -1.10
N THR A 128 13.40 4.54 0.02
CA THR A 128 14.37 3.56 0.51
C THR A 128 14.26 2.24 -0.24
N ALA A 129 15.28 1.38 -0.10
CA ALA A 129 15.10 -0.04 -0.31
C ALA A 129 14.09 -0.61 0.71
N ALA A 130 13.50 -1.76 0.38
CA ALA A 130 12.55 -2.45 1.25
C ALA A 130 13.21 -2.87 2.58
N GLY A 131 12.47 -2.69 3.68
CA GLY A 131 12.90 -3.07 5.03
C GLY A 131 13.95 -2.16 5.67
N ALA A 132 14.40 -1.11 4.98
CA ALA A 132 15.41 -0.20 5.52
C ALA A 132 14.86 0.62 6.70
N THR A 133 15.58 0.66 7.82
CA THR A 133 15.21 1.46 9.02
C THR A 133 16.05 2.74 9.16
N THR A 134 16.85 3.06 8.14
CA THR A 134 17.75 4.21 8.10
C THR A 134 17.89 4.72 6.68
N TYR A 135 18.20 6.01 6.51
CA TYR A 135 18.57 6.57 5.21
C TYR A 135 19.54 7.75 5.35
N SER A 136 20.58 7.78 4.51
CA SER A 136 21.55 8.88 4.44
C SER A 136 21.19 9.82 3.30
N VAL A 137 20.74 11.03 3.65
CA VAL A 137 20.43 12.09 2.70
C VAL A 137 21.72 12.83 2.35
N THR A 138 22.14 12.76 1.10
CA THR A 138 23.39 13.37 0.60
C THR A 138 23.18 14.36 -0.56
N GLY A 139 21.97 14.43 -1.13
CA GLY A 139 21.63 15.30 -2.25
C GLY A 139 20.87 16.56 -1.84
N GLY A 140 21.13 17.68 -2.53
CA GLY A 140 20.35 18.92 -2.36
C GLY A 140 20.50 19.63 -1.01
N LEU A 141 21.55 19.29 -0.26
CA LEU A 141 21.84 19.88 1.05
C LEU A 141 22.87 21.01 0.94
N SER A 142 22.54 22.16 1.52
CA SER A 142 23.43 23.31 1.71
C SER A 142 23.97 23.32 3.13
N SER A 143 25.18 23.85 3.34
CA SER A 143 25.78 23.98 4.66
C SER A 143 25.02 24.95 5.57
N SER A 144 25.11 24.75 6.89
CA SER A 144 24.45 25.60 7.90
C SER A 144 22.95 25.84 7.64
N THR A 145 22.26 24.86 7.04
CA THR A 145 20.85 24.97 6.64
C THR A 145 20.03 23.92 7.39
N THR A 146 18.92 24.36 7.99
CA THR A 146 17.97 23.46 8.67
C THR A 146 17.05 22.81 7.64
N TYR A 147 16.96 21.50 7.72
CA TYR A 147 16.03 20.69 6.95
C TYR A 147 15.07 19.96 7.87
N TYR A 148 13.83 19.85 7.43
CA TYR A 148 12.71 19.21 8.11
C TYR A 148 12.25 18.01 7.29
N PHE A 149 12.09 16.87 7.95
CA PHE A 149 11.81 15.59 7.32
C PHE A 149 10.54 14.97 7.89
N VAL A 150 9.70 14.47 6.99
CA VAL A 150 8.63 13.53 7.32
C VAL A 150 8.86 12.27 6.51
N VAL A 151 8.75 11.12 7.17
CA VAL A 151 8.89 9.80 6.55
C VAL A 151 7.54 9.10 6.61
N ARG A 152 7.10 8.54 5.49
CA ARG A 152 5.88 7.74 5.36
C ARG A 152 6.21 6.31 4.96
N ALA A 153 5.43 5.35 5.43
CA ALA A 153 5.60 3.94 5.09
C ALA A 153 4.63 3.55 3.97
N ARG A 154 5.10 2.72 3.04
CA ARG A 154 4.29 2.17 1.94
C ARG A 154 4.44 0.65 1.88
N ASP A 155 3.31 -0.03 1.77
CA ASP A 155 3.24 -1.48 1.65
C ASP A 155 3.49 -1.99 0.21
N GLU A 156 3.38 -3.30 -0.02
CA GLU A 156 3.53 -3.88 -1.37
C GLU A 156 2.32 -3.64 -2.28
N ALA A 157 1.14 -3.39 -1.72
CA ALA A 157 -0.07 -3.05 -2.47
C ALA A 157 -0.11 -1.57 -2.91
N GLY A 158 0.81 -0.74 -2.41
CA GLY A 158 0.93 0.69 -2.71
C GLY A 158 0.18 1.60 -1.73
N ASN A 159 -0.40 1.07 -0.65
CA ASN A 159 -1.04 1.86 0.40
C ASN A 159 0.03 2.61 1.21
N ILE A 160 -0.19 3.91 1.40
CA ILE A 160 0.75 4.81 2.10
C ILE A 160 0.08 5.32 3.37
N ASP A 161 0.81 5.31 4.47
CA ASP A 161 0.32 5.87 5.72
C ASP A 161 0.17 7.41 5.67
N ASN A 162 -0.49 7.97 6.69
CA ASN A 162 -0.73 9.41 6.79
C ASN A 162 0.19 10.08 7.81
N ASN A 163 1.39 9.54 8.05
CA ASN A 163 2.28 10.07 9.07
C ASN A 163 2.70 11.53 8.78
N THR A 164 2.77 12.30 9.86
CA THR A 164 3.15 13.72 9.89
C THR A 164 4.17 14.02 10.99
N VAL A 165 4.76 13.00 11.62
CA VAL A 165 5.84 13.19 12.60
C VAL A 165 7.05 13.81 11.89
N GLU A 166 7.38 15.04 12.28
CA GLU A 166 8.47 15.82 11.72
C GLU A 166 9.71 15.74 12.62
N VAL A 167 10.85 15.47 12.00
CA VAL A 167 12.18 15.59 12.62
C VAL A 167 13.01 16.60 11.84
N SER A 168 14.00 17.22 12.47
CA SER A 168 14.85 18.20 11.78
C SER A 168 16.31 18.08 12.19
N ALA A 169 17.18 18.55 11.30
CA ALA A 169 18.61 18.69 11.54
C ALA A 169 19.17 19.87 10.74
N THR A 170 20.21 20.50 11.28
CA THR A 170 20.96 21.57 10.62
C THR A 170 22.30 21.02 10.16
N THR A 171 22.57 21.07 8.86
CA THR A 171 23.87 20.65 8.30
C THR A 171 25.02 21.43 8.92
N LEU A 172 26.20 20.80 9.00
CA LEU A 172 27.38 21.44 9.57
C LEU A 172 27.90 22.58 8.68
N PHE A 173 28.81 23.40 9.21
CA PHE A 173 29.49 24.41 8.40
C PHE A 173 30.34 23.75 7.32
N GLY A 174 30.37 24.36 6.12
CA GLY A 174 31.37 24.00 5.13
C GLY A 174 32.74 24.42 5.64
N THR A 175 33.69 23.51 5.72
CA THR A 175 35.06 23.88 6.07
C THR A 175 35.66 24.67 4.91
N SER A 176 35.65 26.00 5.00
CA SER A 176 36.52 26.83 4.18
C SER A 176 37.95 26.60 4.67
N GLY A 177 38.78 25.97 3.83
CA GLY A 177 40.21 25.82 4.13
C GLY A 177 40.84 27.20 4.32
N HIS A 178 41.49 27.39 5.47
CA HIS A 178 42.44 28.47 5.73
C HIS A 178 43.85 27.96 5.49
#